data_AF-A0A7C7RV82-F1
#
_entry.id   AF-A0A7C7RV82-F1
#
_cell.length_a   1.000
_cell.length_b   1.000
_cell.length_c   1.000
_cell.angle_alpha   90.00
_cell.angle_beta   90.00
_cell.angle_gamma   90.00
#
_symmetry.space_group_name_H-M   'P 1'
#
loop_
_entity.id
_entity.type
_entity.pdbx_description
1 polymer ?
#
loop_
_entity_poly.entity_id
_entity_poly.type
_entity_poly.pdbx_seq_one_letter_code
_entity_poly.pdbx_strand_id
1 'polypeptide(L)' 'MRSGIKVFAPASVANVAVGFDALGFAIERPGDEIIARFSDRPGLRITIITGAKGKLPYEVEQNTAGLAALRLLQIG' A
#
# COMPACT_ATOMS: atom_id res chain seq x y z
N MET A 1 -11.26 10.86 18.46
CA MET A 1 -10.88 10.20 17.18
C MET A 1 -9.61 9.42 17.46
N ARG A 2 -9.53 8.13 17.11
CA ARG A 2 -8.26 7.39 17.29
C ARG A 2 -7.23 7.95 16.33
N SER A 3 -6.03 8.22 16.84
CA SER A 3 -4.88 8.63 16.05
C SER A 3 -4.59 7.59 14.97
N GLY A 4 -4.39 8.06 13.75
CA GLY A 4 -3.99 7.26 12.60
C GLY A 4 -2.97 8.03 11.78
N ILE A 5 -2.25 7.32 10.91
CA ILE A 5 -1.30 7.92 9.98
C ILE A 5 -1.83 7.79 8.55
N LYS A 6 -1.67 8.86 7.77
CA LYS A 6 -1.93 8.89 6.33
C LYS A 6 -0.60 9.10 5.62
N VAL A 7 -0.34 8.29 4.60
CA VAL A 7 0.85 8.39 3.75
C VAL A 7 0.45 8.38 2.29
N PHE A 8 1.30 8.96 1.44
CA PHE A 8 1.16 8.97 -0.02
C PHE A 8 2.35 8.24 -0.65
N ALA A 9 2.06 7.32 -1.56
CA ALA A 9 3.06 6.56 -2.31
C ALA A 9 3.00 6.97 -3.79
N PRO A 10 4.00 7.69 -4.32
CA PRO A 10 4.00 8.14 -5.71
C PRO A 10 4.12 6.96 -6.68
N ALA A 11 3.57 7.13 -7.88
CA ALA A 11 3.87 6.27 -9.01
C ALA A 11 5.36 6.40 -9.42
N SER A 12 5.84 5.41 -10.16
CA SER A 12 7.21 5.37 -10.66
C SER A 12 7.26 4.92 -12.11
N VAL A 13 8.36 5.28 -12.78
CA VAL A 13 8.73 4.78 -14.10
C VAL A 13 9.88 3.81 -13.93
N ALA A 14 9.76 2.61 -14.51
CA ALA A 14 10.78 1.58 -14.53
C ALA A 14 11.49 1.49 -15.89
N ASN A 15 12.59 0.75 -15.94
CA ASN A 15 13.41 0.38 -17.10
C ASN A 15 14.16 1.54 -17.81
N VAL A 16 13.58 2.74 -17.89
CA VAL A 16 14.23 3.97 -18.38
C VAL A 16 15.07 3.72 -19.65
N ALA A 17 14.41 3.21 -20.70
CA ALA A 17 15.00 2.72 -21.94
C ALA A 17 15.94 1.51 -21.78
N VAL A 18 17.25 1.71 -21.79
CA VAL A 18 18.25 0.61 -21.78
C VAL A 18 18.46 -0.02 -20.40
N GLY A 19 17.89 0.57 -19.35
CA GLY A 19 18.08 0.16 -17.95
C GLY A 19 17.10 -0.91 -17.47
N PHE A 20 16.77 -1.88 -18.31
CA PHE A 20 15.86 -2.99 -17.96
C PHE A 20 16.24 -3.62 -16.61
N ASP A 21 15.27 -3.73 -15.70
CA ASP A 21 15.40 -4.24 -14.33
C ASP A 21 16.44 -3.53 -13.43
N ALA A 22 17.05 -2.43 -13.88
CA ALA A 22 18.12 -1.73 -13.16
C ALA A 22 17.77 -0.28 -12.80
N LEU A 23 17.03 0.42 -13.68
CA LEU A 23 16.75 1.83 -13.52
C LEU A 23 15.26 2.10 -13.27
N GLY A 24 15.00 3.11 -12.43
CA GLY A 24 13.68 3.67 -12.22
C GLY A 24 13.73 4.97 -11.43
N PHE A 25 12.65 5.75 -11.50
CA PHE A 25 12.48 6.99 -10.74
C PHE A 25 11.03 7.21 -10.34
N ALA A 26 10.81 7.85 -9.20
CA ALA A 26 9.49 8.27 -8.75
C ALA A 26 9.06 9.56 -9.46
N ILE A 27 7.76 9.71 -9.69
CA ILE A 27 7.15 10.95 -10.19
C ILE A 27 6.24 11.54 -9.11
N GLU A 28 6.02 12.86 -9.13
CA GLU A 28 5.24 13.49 -8.07
C GLU A 28 3.78 12.99 -8.02
N ARG A 29 3.18 12.76 -9.19
CA ARG A 29 1.81 12.27 -9.36
C ARG A 29 1.66 11.46 -10.66
N PRO A 30 0.69 10.53 -10.74
CA PRO A 30 -0.27 10.10 -9.69
C PRO A 30 0.38 9.23 -8.61
N GLY A 31 -0.41 8.75 -7.64
CA GLY A 31 0.04 7.83 -6.60
C GLY A 31 -1.12 7.34 -5.73
N ASP A 32 -0.83 6.45 -4.79
CA ASP A 32 -1.80 5.85 -3.87
C ASP A 32 -1.75 6.49 -2.48
N GLU A 33 -2.88 6.51 -1.78
CA GLU A 33 -2.95 6.94 -0.38
C GLU A 33 -3.27 5.76 0.54
N ILE A 34 -2.50 5.60 1.61
CA ILE A 34 -2.74 4.58 2.63
C ILE A 34 -3.03 5.25 3.97
N ILE A 35 -4.11 4.83 4.63
CA ILE A 35 -4.52 5.31 5.95
C ILE A 35 -4.56 4.14 6.93
N ALA A 36 -3.67 4.16 7.91
CA ALA A 36 -3.60 3.15 8.97
C ALA A 36 -4.10 3.72 10.31
N ARG A 37 -4.87 2.92 11.05
CA ARG A 37 -5.48 3.29 12.34
C ARG A 37 -5.46 2.12 13.30
N PHE A 38 -5.19 2.38 14.57
CA PHE A 38 -5.33 1.36 15.62
C PHE A 38 -6.80 0.97 15.84
N SER A 39 -7.04 -0.31 16.09
CA SER A 39 -8.36 -0.89 16.37
C SER A 39 -8.33 -1.68 17.67
N ASP A 40 -9.43 -1.72 18.41
CA ASP A 40 -9.58 -2.64 19.56
C ASP A 40 -9.78 -4.07 19.13
N ARG A 41 -10.14 -4.28 17.86
CA ARG A 41 -10.36 -5.61 17.31
C ARG A 41 -8.99 -6.18 16.89
N PRO A 42 -8.58 -7.34 17.44
CA PRO A 42 -7.33 -7.99 17.06
C PRO A 42 -7.22 -8.24 15.55
N GLY A 43 -5.97 -8.33 15.09
CA GLY A 43 -5.63 -8.61 13.70
C GLY A 43 -5.63 -7.39 12.78
N LEU A 44 -5.05 -7.59 11.60
CA LEU A 44 -5.01 -6.60 10.52
C LEU A 44 -6.23 -6.79 9.61
N ARG A 45 -6.87 -5.70 9.19
CA ARG A 45 -8.00 -5.73 8.25
C ARG A 45 -7.93 -4.56 7.29
N ILE A 46 -8.19 -4.84 6.02
CA ILE A 46 -8.50 -3.80 5.04
C ILE A 46 -9.98 -3.48 5.17
N THR A 47 -10.31 -2.21 5.41
CA THR A 47 -11.70 -1.80 5.69
C THR A 47 -12.33 -1.05 4.54
N ILE A 48 -11.54 -0.34 3.74
CA ILE A 48 -12.02 0.48 2.62
C ILE A 48 -10.93 0.48 1.54
N ILE A 49 -11.34 0.26 0.29
CA ILE A 49 -10.53 0.49 -0.90
C ILE A 49 -11.33 1.42 -1.83
N THR A 50 -10.70 2.49 -2.32
CA THR A 50 -11.31 3.44 -3.28
C THR A 50 -10.43 3.58 -4.53
N GLY A 51 -10.95 4.15 -5.62
CA GLY A 51 -10.19 4.38 -6.86
C GLY A 51 -9.91 3.15 -7.72
N ALA A 52 -9.96 1.94 -7.17
CA ALA A 52 -9.58 0.70 -7.85
C ALA A 52 -10.71 -0.02 -8.63
N LYS A 53 -11.88 0.61 -8.81
CA LYS A 53 -13.05 0.03 -9.50
C LYS A 53 -13.45 -1.38 -9.00
N GLY A 54 -13.26 -1.64 -7.71
CA GLY A 54 -13.59 -2.93 -7.09
C GLY A 54 -12.69 -4.11 -7.49
N LYS A 55 -11.55 -3.85 -8.14
CA LYS A 55 -10.66 -4.92 -8.64
C LYS A 55 -9.68 -5.48 -7.61
N LEU A 56 -9.52 -4.81 -6.46
CA LEU A 56 -8.54 -5.19 -5.45
C LEU A 56 -9.19 -6.02 -4.34
N PRO A 57 -8.54 -7.09 -3.87
CA PRO A 57 -9.05 -7.94 -2.80
C PRO A 57 -8.96 -7.23 -1.44
N TYR A 58 -9.91 -7.57 -0.56
CA TYR A 58 -9.91 -7.17 0.85
C TYR A 58 -9.20 -8.18 1.76
N GLU A 59 -9.03 -9.42 1.28
CA GLU A 59 -8.26 -10.44 2.00
C GLU A 59 -6.81 -9.98 2.13
N VAL A 60 -6.29 -9.94 3.36
CA VAL A 60 -5.01 -9.30 3.69
C VAL A 60 -3.87 -9.96 2.93
N GLU A 61 -3.88 -11.29 2.85
CA GLU A 61 -2.85 -12.11 2.23
C GLU A 61 -2.83 -12.01 0.70
N GLN A 62 -3.93 -11.57 0.09
CA GLN A 62 -4.06 -11.39 -1.35
C GLN A 62 -3.90 -9.94 -1.79
N ASN A 63 -3.82 -9.00 -0.84
CA ASN A 63 -3.63 -7.59 -1.10
C ASN A 63 -2.18 -7.19 -0.79
N THR A 64 -1.44 -6.64 -1.76
CA THR A 64 -0.02 -6.30 -1.58
C THR A 64 0.25 -5.37 -0.40
N ALA A 65 -0.58 -4.34 -0.20
CA ALA A 65 -0.43 -3.44 0.96
C ALA A 65 -0.79 -4.15 2.28
N GLY A 66 -1.81 -5.02 2.25
CA GLY A 66 -2.19 -5.87 3.38
C GLY A 66 -1.08 -6.83 3.79
N LEU A 67 -0.55 -7.60 2.84
CA LEU A 67 0.50 -8.57 3.05
C LEU A 67 1.78 -7.90 3.57
N ALA A 68 2.19 -6.76 3.00
CA ALA A 68 3.35 -6.01 3.46
C ALA A 68 3.20 -5.58 4.93
N ALA A 69 2.04 -5.03 5.31
CA ALA A 69 1.77 -4.65 6.69
C ALA A 69 1.69 -5.86 7.63
N LEU A 70 1.08 -6.98 7.19
CA LEU A 70 1.02 -8.22 7.96
C LEU A 70 2.42 -8.74 8.27
N ARG A 71 3.31 -8.77 7.28
CA ARG A 71 4.70 -9.21 7.46
C ARG A 71 5.48 -8.30 8.40
N LEU A 72 5.31 -6.99 8.30
CA LEU A 72 5.94 -6.05 9.22
C LEU A 72 5.51 -6.31 10.68
N LEU A 73 4.23 -6.54 10.91
CA LEU A 73 3.68 -6.80 12.25
C LEU A 73 4.05 -8.19 12.81
N GLN A 74 4.46 -9.14 11.97
CA GLN A 74 4.94 -10.46 12.40
C GLN A 74 6.40 -10.47 12.83
N ILE A 75 7.19 -9.49 12.40
CA ILE A 75 8.65 -9.41 12.64
C ILE A 75 8.97 -8.50 13.85
N GLY A 76 7.97 -7.80 14.40
CA GLY A 76 8.09 -7.01 15.63
C GLY A 76 7.55 -7.75 16.85
#